data_AF-A0A973AWQ1-F1
#
_entry.id   AF-A0A973AWQ1-F1
#
_cell.length_a   1.000
_cell.length_b   1.000
_cell.length_c   1.000
_cell.angle_alpha   90.00
_cell.angle_beta   90.00
_cell.angle_gamma   90.00
#
_symmetry.space_group_name_H-M   'P 1'
#
loop_
_entity.id
_entity.type
_entity.pdbx_description
1 polymer ?
#
loop_
_entity_poly.entity_id
_entity_poly.type
_entity_poly.pdbx_seq_one_letter_code
_entity_poly.pdbx_strand_id
1 'polypeptide(L)'
;MSSSKRLAITALNQIFINSHEKFNAEEFEQVFNQVADLEISFSDFIQALLETTLWSEMADEKNIFKDLCLDLSHEIEAYNAQMAYEPEYHSRNHFIDVSFTMSLLMSQNQLIGQGNSPWNLTPQDCWHLLLAAIGHDYGHNGKVNFTASQQELNSITKIHQFFKQKNIPENDAIYPLIKNLLLSTDPKFRPWILEKALLQPEDLTLEDRLSILLLESDLMGSCLPKRGIELGNLLSLEFEKSNPKMAGIVASIPGRLYFLKSVEFISDQAKSLGADLVLQQSILRVENEIQ
;
A
#
# COMPACT_ATOMS: atom_id res chain seq x y z
N MET A 1 22.70 8.99 -13.45
CA MET A 1 21.24 8.78 -13.39
C MET A 1 20.63 8.97 -14.78
N SER A 2 19.81 8.02 -15.25
CA SER A 2 19.12 8.13 -16.56
C SER A 2 18.17 9.34 -16.58
N SER A 3 17.80 9.84 -17.77
CA SER A 3 16.86 10.98 -17.88
C SER A 3 15.48 10.64 -17.33
N SER A 4 15.00 9.41 -17.55
CA SER A 4 13.69 8.93 -17.06
C SER A 4 13.63 8.92 -15.53
N LYS A 5 14.68 8.45 -14.83
CA LYS A 5 14.73 8.48 -13.35
C LYS A 5 14.66 9.91 -12.78
N ARG A 6 15.37 10.86 -13.39
CA ARG A 6 15.28 12.28 -12.97
C ARG A 6 13.87 12.84 -13.13
N LEU A 7 13.21 12.53 -14.24
CA LEU A 7 11.83 12.95 -14.47
C LEU A 7 10.87 12.34 -13.45
N ALA A 8 11.04 11.05 -13.11
CA ALA A 8 10.25 10.39 -12.09
C ALA A 8 10.39 11.06 -10.71
N ILE A 9 11.62 11.35 -10.28
CA ILE A 9 11.88 12.04 -9.00
C ILE A 9 11.24 13.43 -8.99
N THR A 10 11.36 14.19 -10.09
CA THR A 10 10.72 15.51 -10.20
C THR A 10 9.20 15.40 -10.15
N ALA A 11 8.59 14.45 -10.85
CA ALA A 11 7.15 14.23 -10.85
C ALA A 11 6.63 13.84 -9.44
N LEU A 12 7.28 12.88 -8.78
CA LEU A 12 6.90 12.45 -7.43
C LEU A 12 7.01 13.59 -6.40
N ASN A 13 8.10 14.37 -6.43
CA ASN A 13 8.23 15.54 -5.57
C ASN A 13 7.10 16.56 -5.80
N GLN A 14 6.73 16.81 -7.06
CA GLN A 14 5.65 17.73 -7.38
C GLN A 14 4.31 17.23 -6.84
N ILE A 15 4.03 15.92 -6.96
CA ILE A 15 2.83 15.29 -6.39
C ILE A 15 2.83 15.48 -4.86
N PHE A 16 3.91 15.17 -4.16
CA PHE A 16 3.96 15.28 -2.70
C PHE A 16 3.79 16.72 -2.21
N ILE A 17 4.40 17.70 -2.90
CA ILE A 17 4.21 19.13 -2.59
C ILE A 17 2.74 19.53 -2.77
N ASN A 18 2.10 19.07 -3.84
CA ASN A 18 0.70 19.40 -4.14
C ASN A 18 -0.29 18.66 -3.24
N SER A 19 0.11 17.52 -2.66
CA SER A 19 -0.73 16.72 -1.75
C SER A 19 -1.02 17.39 -0.41
N HIS A 20 -0.53 18.61 -0.17
CA HIS A 20 -0.86 19.36 1.04
C HIS A 20 -2.30 19.87 1.09
N GLU A 21 -3.00 19.86 -0.04
CA GLU A 21 -4.44 20.10 -0.13
C GLU A 21 -5.19 18.77 -0.22
N LYS A 22 -6.43 18.74 0.28
CA LYS A 22 -7.32 17.58 0.15
C LYS A 22 -7.59 17.30 -1.32
N PHE A 23 -7.34 16.08 -1.75
CA PHE A 23 -7.68 15.65 -3.09
C PHE A 23 -9.17 15.32 -3.20
N ASN A 24 -9.75 15.74 -4.32
CA ASN A 24 -11.00 15.16 -4.81
C ASN A 24 -10.73 13.89 -5.64
N ALA A 25 -11.79 13.18 -6.03
CA ALA A 25 -11.64 11.91 -6.74
C ALA A 25 -10.91 12.03 -8.09
N GLU A 26 -11.09 13.13 -8.83
CA GLU A 26 -10.40 13.33 -10.11
C GLU A 26 -8.90 13.58 -9.93
N GLU A 27 -8.52 14.33 -8.89
CA GLU A 27 -7.12 14.57 -8.54
C GLU A 27 -6.42 13.27 -8.11
N PHE A 28 -7.09 12.43 -7.31
CA PHE A 28 -6.57 11.09 -6.98
C PHE A 28 -6.34 10.25 -8.24
N GLU A 29 -7.33 10.15 -9.14
CA GLU A 29 -7.16 9.42 -10.40
C GLU A 29 -5.99 9.98 -11.22
N GLN A 30 -5.85 11.31 -11.27
CA GLN A 30 -4.78 11.97 -12.01
C GLN A 30 -3.39 11.62 -11.46
N VAL A 31 -3.19 11.64 -10.14
CA VAL A 31 -1.87 11.33 -9.56
C VAL A 31 -1.49 9.85 -9.72
N PHE A 32 -2.45 8.93 -9.63
CA PHE A 32 -2.21 7.51 -9.92
C PHE A 32 -1.86 7.29 -11.40
N ASN A 33 -2.54 7.98 -12.32
CA ASN A 33 -2.19 7.92 -13.74
C ASN A 33 -0.79 8.50 -14.01
N GLN A 34 -0.43 9.62 -13.40
CA GLN A 34 0.93 10.19 -13.52
C GLN A 34 2.01 9.20 -13.07
N VAL A 35 1.76 8.45 -12.00
CA VAL A 35 2.69 7.42 -11.52
C VAL A 35 2.77 6.23 -12.48
N ALA A 36 1.62 5.77 -12.99
CA ALA A 36 1.57 4.68 -13.98
C ALA A 36 2.30 5.06 -15.28
N ASP A 37 2.21 6.33 -15.70
CA ASP A 37 2.84 6.87 -16.91
C ASP A 37 4.36 7.07 -16.79
N LEU A 38 4.97 6.80 -15.63
CA LEU A 38 6.43 6.92 -15.47
C LEU A 38 7.21 5.86 -16.28
N GLU A 39 6.56 4.74 -16.64
CA GLU A 39 7.14 3.65 -17.43
C GLU A 39 8.53 3.18 -16.94
N ILE A 40 8.71 3.09 -15.62
CA ILE A 40 9.93 2.59 -14.98
C ILE A 40 9.67 1.25 -14.28
N SER A 41 10.73 0.45 -14.08
CA SER A 41 10.64 -0.80 -13.31
C SER A 41 10.24 -0.53 -11.86
N PHE A 42 9.75 -1.55 -11.14
CA PHE A 42 9.39 -1.40 -9.73
C PHE A 42 10.60 -1.01 -8.90
N SER A 43 11.74 -1.65 -9.09
CA SER A 43 12.96 -1.28 -8.37
C SER A 43 13.46 0.14 -8.70
N ASP A 44 13.32 0.59 -9.96
CA ASP A 44 13.65 1.96 -10.34
C ASP A 44 12.66 2.98 -9.75
N PHE A 45 11.38 2.61 -9.63
CA PHE A 45 10.36 3.40 -8.95
C PHE A 45 10.69 3.58 -7.47
N ILE A 46 11.03 2.50 -6.76
CA ILE A 46 11.43 2.58 -5.35
C ILE A 46 12.70 3.41 -5.20
N GLN A 47 13.69 3.27 -6.08
CA GLN A 47 14.85 4.17 -6.07
C GLN A 47 14.44 5.63 -6.23
N ALA A 48 13.59 5.96 -7.21
CA ALA A 48 13.12 7.33 -7.43
C ALA A 48 12.35 7.87 -6.21
N LEU A 49 11.52 7.02 -5.58
CA LEU A 49 10.77 7.34 -4.37
C LEU A 49 11.71 7.70 -3.21
N LEU A 50 12.75 6.89 -2.97
CA LEU A 50 13.76 7.10 -1.92
C LEU A 50 14.64 8.34 -2.17
N GLU A 51 14.69 8.84 -3.40
CA GLU A 51 15.42 10.06 -3.80
C GLU A 51 14.54 11.32 -3.80
N THR A 52 13.25 11.21 -3.47
CA THR A 52 12.40 12.39 -3.24
C THR A 52 12.80 13.14 -1.97
N THR A 53 12.45 14.42 -1.89
CA THR A 53 12.69 15.24 -0.70
C THR A 53 12.04 14.62 0.54
N LEU A 54 10.82 14.10 0.40
CA LEU A 54 10.08 13.42 1.48
C LEU A 54 10.92 12.34 2.17
N TRP A 55 11.47 11.39 1.39
CA TRP A 55 12.21 10.26 1.95
C TRP A 55 13.67 10.59 2.25
N SER A 56 14.31 11.41 1.43
CA SER A 56 15.73 11.74 1.62
C SER A 56 15.97 12.60 2.87
N GLU A 57 15.02 13.45 3.28
CA GLU A 57 15.11 14.22 4.53
C GLU A 57 14.88 13.34 5.78
N MET A 58 14.16 12.23 5.65
CA MET A 58 13.97 11.23 6.71
C MET A 58 15.13 10.24 6.83
N ALA A 59 16.10 10.28 5.91
CA ALA A 59 17.28 9.43 5.97
C ALA A 59 18.33 10.04 6.92
N ASP A 60 18.90 9.20 7.80
CA ASP A 60 20.08 9.55 8.59
C ASP A 60 21.26 8.63 8.24
N GLU A 61 22.47 8.98 8.66
CA GLU A 61 23.69 8.19 8.35
C GLU A 61 23.69 6.77 8.95
N LYS A 62 22.79 6.47 9.90
CA LYS A 62 22.65 5.16 10.54
C LYS A 62 21.45 4.37 10.00
N ASN A 63 20.71 4.95 9.05
CA ASN A 63 19.47 4.40 8.55
C ASN A 63 19.72 3.29 7.53
N ILE A 64 19.65 2.04 8.00
CA ILE A 64 19.73 0.86 7.13
C ILE A 64 18.48 0.67 6.25
N PHE A 65 17.36 1.33 6.56
CA PHE A 65 16.08 1.09 5.87
C PHE A 65 16.09 1.54 4.42
N LYS A 66 16.84 2.58 4.08
CA LYS A 66 16.98 3.00 2.68
C LYS A 66 17.54 1.86 1.82
N ASP A 67 18.64 1.26 2.29
CA ASP A 67 19.29 0.13 1.61
C ASP A 67 18.38 -1.10 1.65
N LEU A 68 17.73 -1.40 2.78
CA LEU A 68 16.78 -2.51 2.86
C LEU A 68 15.60 -2.37 1.88
N CYS A 69 15.01 -1.18 1.75
CA CYS A 69 13.92 -0.93 0.81
C CYS A 69 14.37 -1.12 -0.64
N LEU A 70 15.54 -0.56 -0.98
CA LEU A 70 16.09 -0.68 -2.33
C LEU A 70 16.44 -2.14 -2.66
N ASP A 71 17.14 -2.82 -1.76
CA ASP A 71 17.54 -4.21 -1.93
C ASP A 71 16.33 -5.15 -2.01
N LEU A 72 15.31 -4.94 -1.17
CA LEU A 72 14.08 -5.72 -1.23
C LEU A 72 13.35 -5.50 -2.55
N SER A 73 13.30 -4.26 -3.05
CA SER A 73 12.67 -3.97 -4.35
C SER A 73 13.36 -4.70 -5.50
N HIS A 74 14.69 -4.79 -5.47
CA HIS A 74 15.46 -5.57 -6.46
C HIS A 74 15.23 -7.07 -6.33
N GLU A 75 15.09 -7.60 -5.11
CA GLU A 75 14.80 -9.02 -4.91
C GLU A 75 13.42 -9.40 -5.44
N ILE A 76 12.40 -8.58 -5.15
CA ILE A 76 11.03 -8.74 -5.67
C ILE A 76 11.03 -8.64 -7.20
N GLU A 77 11.67 -7.62 -7.76
CA GLU A 77 11.79 -7.44 -9.21
C GLU A 77 12.39 -8.70 -9.88
N ALA A 78 13.49 -9.21 -9.33
CA ALA A 78 14.15 -10.40 -9.84
C ALA A 78 13.30 -11.66 -9.69
N TYR A 79 12.57 -11.80 -8.57
CA TYR A 79 11.65 -12.91 -8.35
C TYR A 79 10.49 -12.89 -9.35
N ASN A 80 9.80 -11.75 -9.50
CA ASN A 80 8.67 -11.60 -10.42
C ASN A 80 9.10 -11.82 -11.87
N ALA A 81 10.29 -11.37 -12.27
CA ALA A 81 10.85 -11.61 -13.59
C ALA A 81 11.12 -13.10 -13.91
N GLN A 82 11.24 -13.96 -12.88
CA GLN A 82 11.44 -15.41 -13.03
C GLN A 82 10.13 -16.21 -12.96
N MET A 83 9.02 -15.57 -12.61
CA MET A 83 7.73 -16.25 -12.57
C MET A 83 7.32 -16.65 -13.98
N ALA A 84 6.75 -17.85 -14.13
CA ALA A 84 6.15 -18.27 -15.40
C ALA A 84 4.98 -17.36 -15.80
N TYR A 85 4.31 -16.77 -14.81
CA TYR A 85 3.22 -15.83 -14.96
C TYR A 85 3.13 -14.97 -13.69
N GLU A 86 3.20 -13.65 -13.85
CA GLU A 86 2.95 -12.69 -12.79
C GLU A 86 1.42 -12.51 -12.63
N PRO A 87 0.89 -12.43 -11.40
CA PRO A 87 -0.54 -12.22 -11.18
C PRO A 87 -1.04 -10.91 -11.82
N GLU A 88 -2.29 -10.87 -12.26
CA GLU A 88 -2.85 -9.68 -12.94
C GLU A 88 -3.03 -8.50 -11.99
N TYR A 89 -3.46 -8.74 -10.74
CA TYR A 89 -3.62 -7.68 -9.73
C TYR A 89 -2.38 -7.61 -8.84
N HIS A 90 -2.03 -8.69 -8.14
CA HIS A 90 -0.91 -8.72 -7.18
C HIS A 90 0.45 -8.80 -7.91
N SER A 91 0.78 -7.71 -8.60
CA SER A 91 1.90 -7.54 -9.51
C SER A 91 2.85 -6.43 -9.04
N ARG A 92 3.96 -6.25 -9.76
CA ARG A 92 4.86 -5.09 -9.62
C ARG A 92 4.13 -3.74 -9.71
N ASN A 93 3.08 -3.63 -10.52
CA ASN A 93 2.28 -2.40 -10.59
C ASN A 93 1.51 -2.15 -9.29
N HIS A 94 1.02 -3.20 -8.64
CA HIS A 94 0.38 -3.07 -7.33
C HIS A 94 1.39 -2.67 -6.25
N PHE A 95 2.60 -3.23 -6.24
CA PHE A 95 3.65 -2.76 -5.32
C PHE A 95 3.98 -1.27 -5.49
N ILE A 96 3.98 -0.76 -6.74
CA ILE A 96 4.12 0.68 -7.03
C ILE A 96 2.96 1.46 -6.40
N ASP A 97 1.72 1.05 -6.65
CA ASP A 97 0.52 1.73 -6.10
C ASP A 97 0.55 1.81 -4.57
N VAL A 98 0.87 0.71 -3.89
CA VAL A 98 0.89 0.66 -2.43
C VAL A 98 2.05 1.49 -1.87
N SER A 99 3.25 1.40 -2.46
CA SER A 99 4.41 2.19 -2.02
C SER A 99 4.24 3.69 -2.28
N PHE A 100 3.59 4.04 -3.39
CA PHE A 100 3.20 5.41 -3.72
C PHE A 100 2.18 5.95 -2.73
N THR A 101 1.11 5.19 -2.48
CA THR A 101 0.06 5.58 -1.53
C THR A 101 0.61 5.74 -0.13
N MET A 102 1.46 4.81 0.31
CA MET A 102 2.14 4.92 1.60
C MET A 102 2.89 6.25 1.71
N SER A 103 3.61 6.62 0.65
CA SER A 103 4.34 7.90 0.61
C SER A 103 3.42 9.12 0.58
N LEU A 104 2.28 9.05 -0.10
CA LEU A 104 1.23 10.08 -0.02
C LEU A 104 0.70 10.23 1.40
N LEU A 105 0.44 9.13 2.11
CA LEU A 105 0.01 9.20 3.51
C LEU A 105 1.12 9.80 4.40
N MET A 106 2.38 9.42 4.16
CA MET A 106 3.51 9.96 4.93
C MET A 106 3.73 11.46 4.66
N SER A 107 3.44 11.97 3.46
CA SER A 107 3.53 13.41 3.18
C SER A 107 2.56 14.22 4.05
N GLN A 108 1.42 13.62 4.43
CA GLN A 108 0.44 14.24 5.33
C GLN A 108 0.92 14.32 6.78
N ASN A 109 1.90 13.50 7.18
CA ASN A 109 2.40 13.47 8.56
C ASN A 109 2.98 14.82 9.01
N GLN A 110 3.42 15.68 8.07
CA GLN A 110 3.90 17.04 8.37
C GLN A 110 2.76 18.04 8.59
N LEU A 111 1.54 17.73 8.13
CA LEU A 111 0.37 18.62 8.13
C LEU A 111 -0.58 18.33 9.27
N ILE A 112 -0.68 17.05 9.67
CA ILE A 112 -1.37 16.62 10.88
C ILE A 112 -0.59 17.26 12.02
N GLY A 113 -1.17 18.33 12.58
CA GLY A 113 -0.42 19.26 13.44
C GLY A 113 0.39 18.53 14.53
N GLN A 114 1.54 19.09 14.88
CA GLN A 114 2.46 18.56 15.91
C GLN A 114 1.88 18.52 17.35
N GLY A 115 0.55 18.50 17.49
CA GLY A 115 -0.12 18.19 18.74
C GLY A 115 0.01 16.70 19.12
N ASN A 116 -0.71 16.27 20.16
CA ASN A 116 -0.65 14.89 20.66
C ASN A 116 -1.54 13.94 19.83
N SER A 117 -1.61 14.07 18.49
CA SER A 117 -2.36 13.08 17.70
C SER A 117 -1.71 11.70 17.90
N PRO A 118 -2.49 10.65 18.20
CA PRO A 118 -1.95 9.29 18.27
C PRO A 118 -1.42 8.83 16.90
N TRP A 119 -1.82 9.46 15.80
CA TRP A 119 -1.40 9.14 14.44
C TRP A 119 -0.06 9.75 14.04
N ASN A 120 0.56 10.58 14.88
CA ASN A 120 1.87 11.15 14.56
C ASN A 120 2.94 10.06 14.51
N LEU A 121 3.66 10.02 13.40
CA LEU A 121 4.70 9.03 13.13
C LEU A 121 6.09 9.63 13.28
N THR A 122 7.02 8.84 13.83
CA THR A 122 8.44 9.15 13.76
C THR A 122 8.99 8.75 12.38
N PRO A 123 10.15 9.30 11.94
CA PRO A 123 10.79 8.84 10.70
C PRO A 123 11.01 7.33 10.67
N GLN A 124 11.35 6.72 11.81
CA GLN A 124 11.54 5.27 11.91
C GLN A 124 10.25 4.49 11.63
N ASP A 125 9.09 4.99 12.09
CA ASP A 125 7.79 4.37 11.80
C ASP A 125 7.47 4.41 10.30
N CYS A 126 7.74 5.55 9.64
CA CYS A 126 7.59 5.70 8.19
C CYS A 126 8.44 4.68 7.42
N TRP A 127 9.68 4.44 7.86
CA TRP A 127 10.57 3.47 7.22
C TRP A 127 10.09 2.02 7.37
N HIS A 128 9.56 1.65 8.54
CA HIS A 128 8.93 0.33 8.71
C HIS A 128 7.72 0.16 7.78
N LEU A 129 6.89 1.20 7.68
CA LEU A 129 5.72 1.18 6.80
C LEU A 129 6.10 1.04 5.33
N LEU A 130 7.09 1.79 4.84
CA LEU A 130 7.54 1.66 3.45
C LEU A 130 8.13 0.28 3.18
N LEU A 131 8.95 -0.26 4.10
CA LEU A 131 9.50 -1.60 3.95
C LEU A 131 8.40 -2.68 3.91
N ALA A 132 7.37 -2.54 4.76
CA ALA A 132 6.21 -3.42 4.74
C ALA A 132 5.38 -3.26 3.46
N ALA A 133 5.14 -2.03 3.00
CA ALA A 133 4.43 -1.74 1.75
C ALA A 133 5.14 -2.33 0.52
N ILE A 134 6.47 -2.27 0.47
CA ILE A 134 7.26 -2.91 -0.59
C ILE A 134 7.10 -4.43 -0.55
N GLY A 135 7.05 -5.03 0.64
CA GLY A 135 7.10 -6.48 0.83
C GLY A 135 5.77 -7.21 1.01
N HIS A 136 4.64 -6.50 1.11
CA HIS A 136 3.39 -7.08 1.64
C HIS A 136 2.90 -8.30 0.86
N ASP A 137 2.96 -8.25 -0.47
CA ASP A 137 2.59 -9.36 -1.38
C ASP A 137 3.80 -10.08 -2.01
N TYR A 138 4.99 -9.98 -1.39
CA TYR A 138 6.18 -10.63 -1.95
C TYR A 138 6.00 -12.15 -2.11
N GLY A 139 5.88 -12.60 -3.35
CA GLY A 139 5.73 -14.01 -3.69
C GLY A 139 4.29 -14.45 -3.89
N HIS A 140 3.33 -13.52 -3.90
CA HIS A 140 1.92 -13.79 -4.19
C HIS A 140 1.77 -14.58 -5.51
N ASN A 141 0.92 -15.60 -5.51
CA ASN A 141 0.82 -16.57 -6.62
C ASN A 141 -0.47 -16.47 -7.43
N GLY A 142 -1.25 -15.43 -7.21
CA GLY A 142 -2.48 -15.16 -7.95
C GLY A 142 -3.71 -15.94 -7.48
N LYS A 143 -3.68 -16.48 -6.25
CA LYS A 143 -4.77 -17.32 -5.72
C LYS A 143 -5.31 -16.75 -4.43
N VAL A 144 -6.61 -16.94 -4.24
CA VAL A 144 -7.24 -16.69 -2.95
C VAL A 144 -6.61 -17.54 -1.83
N ASN A 145 -6.66 -17.02 -0.62
CA ASN A 145 -6.35 -17.76 0.60
C ASN A 145 -7.32 -18.95 0.80
N PHE A 146 -6.82 -20.19 0.79
CA PHE A 146 -7.61 -21.38 1.14
C PHE A 146 -7.58 -21.67 2.65
N THR A 147 -6.51 -21.24 3.32
CA THR A 147 -6.38 -21.19 4.77
C THR A 147 -6.16 -19.75 5.23
N ALA A 148 -6.31 -19.47 6.52
CA ALA A 148 -6.01 -18.14 7.05
C ALA A 148 -4.57 -17.73 6.72
N SER A 149 -4.42 -16.50 6.25
CA SER A 149 -3.16 -15.80 6.01
C SER A 149 -2.16 -16.53 5.10
N GLN A 150 -2.65 -17.34 4.15
CA GLN A 150 -1.80 -18.22 3.36
C GLN A 150 -0.79 -17.44 2.50
N GLN A 151 -1.24 -16.38 1.82
CA GLN A 151 -0.38 -15.54 1.00
C GLN A 151 0.51 -14.66 1.87
N GLU A 152 -0.02 -14.11 2.95
CA GLU A 152 0.71 -13.25 3.90
C GLU A 152 1.85 -14.03 4.58
N LEU A 153 1.61 -15.28 4.98
CA LEU A 153 2.64 -16.18 5.53
C LEU A 153 3.72 -16.54 4.50
N ASN A 154 3.37 -16.58 3.22
CA ASN A 154 4.33 -16.76 2.14
C ASN A 154 5.21 -15.50 1.99
N SER A 155 4.62 -14.30 1.98
CA SER A 155 5.35 -13.02 2.00
C SER A 155 6.29 -12.92 3.20
N ILE A 156 5.82 -13.27 4.39
CA ILE A 156 6.62 -13.30 5.62
C ILE A 156 7.80 -14.26 5.49
N THR A 157 7.59 -15.44 4.91
CA THR A 157 8.67 -16.42 4.70
C THR A 157 9.74 -15.85 3.77
N LYS A 158 9.34 -15.14 2.71
CA LYS A 158 10.25 -14.49 1.77
C LYS A 158 11.02 -13.33 2.41
N ILE A 159 10.32 -12.44 3.12
CA ILE A 159 10.94 -11.34 3.88
C ILE A 159 11.92 -11.86 4.93
N HIS A 160 11.57 -12.95 5.62
CA HIS A 160 12.47 -13.58 6.57
C HIS A 160 13.77 -14.09 5.89
N GLN A 161 13.66 -14.68 4.70
CA GLN A 161 14.83 -15.09 3.92
C GLN A 161 15.68 -13.88 3.50
N PHE A 162 15.04 -12.81 3.04
CA PHE A 162 15.71 -11.55 2.70
C PHE A 162 16.49 -10.98 3.91
N PHE A 163 15.86 -10.86 5.08
CA PHE A 163 16.52 -10.38 6.29
C PHE A 163 17.68 -11.26 6.73
N LYS A 164 17.58 -12.58 6.58
CA LYS A 164 18.72 -13.49 6.83
C LYS A 164 19.90 -13.19 5.91
N GLN A 165 19.65 -12.93 4.63
CA GLN A 165 20.71 -12.56 3.67
C GLN A 165 21.36 -11.21 4.02
N LYS A 166 20.57 -10.28 4.58
CA LYS A 166 21.05 -8.98 5.06
C LYS A 166 21.64 -9.01 6.48
N ASN A 167 21.75 -10.18 7.09
CA ASN A 167 22.23 -10.37 8.47
C ASN A 167 21.44 -9.58 9.52
N ILE A 168 20.15 -9.35 9.28
CA ILE A 168 19.24 -8.77 10.28
C ILE A 168 18.81 -9.90 11.24
N PRO A 169 19.09 -9.81 12.55
CA PRO A 169 18.71 -10.85 13.50
C PRO A 169 17.19 -11.03 13.61
N GLU A 170 16.70 -12.27 13.78
CA GLU A 170 15.26 -12.53 13.94
C GLU A 170 14.65 -11.85 15.19
N ASN A 171 15.46 -11.64 16.22
CA ASN A 171 15.05 -10.95 17.46
C ASN A 171 15.22 -9.43 17.38
N ASP A 172 15.75 -8.91 16.28
CA ASP A 172 15.78 -7.47 16.05
C ASP A 172 14.35 -6.94 15.90
N ALA A 173 14.05 -5.78 16.49
CA ALA A 173 12.69 -5.25 16.54
C ALA A 173 12.05 -5.06 15.16
N ILE A 174 12.86 -4.93 14.09
CA ILE A 174 12.39 -4.78 12.71
C ILE A 174 11.57 -5.99 12.28
N TYR A 175 12.07 -7.21 12.47
CA TYR A 175 11.42 -8.40 11.91
C TYR A 175 10.05 -8.72 12.52
N PRO A 176 9.88 -8.79 13.86
CA PRO A 176 8.57 -9.01 14.47
C PRO A 176 7.53 -7.96 14.06
N LEU A 177 7.94 -6.69 13.98
CA LEU A 177 7.05 -5.62 13.55
C LEU A 177 6.62 -5.81 12.09
N ILE A 178 7.57 -5.93 11.15
CA ILE A 178 7.25 -6.14 9.72
C ILE A 178 6.40 -7.39 9.52
N LYS A 179 6.70 -8.48 10.23
CA LYS A 179 5.89 -9.70 10.21
C LYS A 179 4.43 -9.43 10.60
N ASN A 180 4.21 -8.68 11.69
CA ASN A 180 2.87 -8.39 12.18
C ASN A 180 2.11 -7.46 11.23
N LEU A 181 2.80 -6.47 10.64
CA LEU A 181 2.22 -5.61 9.59
C LEU A 181 1.80 -6.43 8.36
N LEU A 182 2.65 -7.36 7.91
CA LEU A 182 2.29 -8.25 6.79
C LEU A 182 1.14 -9.19 7.12
N LEU A 183 1.01 -9.65 8.37
CA LEU A 183 -0.15 -10.46 8.75
C LEU A 183 -1.45 -9.66 8.74
N SER A 184 -1.41 -8.37 9.06
CA SER A 184 -2.61 -7.55 9.14
C SER A 184 -3.23 -7.21 7.79
N THR A 185 -2.51 -7.43 6.68
CA THR A 185 -3.06 -7.29 5.32
C THR A 185 -4.02 -8.41 4.93
N ASP A 186 -4.06 -9.55 5.66
CA ASP A 186 -5.09 -10.57 5.41
C ASP A 186 -6.48 -9.95 5.63
N PRO A 187 -7.35 -9.97 4.60
CA PRO A 187 -8.70 -9.41 4.67
C PRO A 187 -9.53 -9.80 5.89
N LYS A 188 -9.26 -10.97 6.50
CA LYS A 188 -9.94 -11.48 7.68
C LYS A 188 -9.69 -10.68 8.96
N PHE A 189 -8.55 -10.01 9.10
CA PHE A 189 -8.24 -9.24 10.31
C PHE A 189 -8.79 -7.81 10.28
N ARG A 190 -9.12 -7.30 9.08
CA ARG A 190 -9.60 -5.92 8.88
C ARG A 190 -10.80 -5.55 9.75
N PRO A 191 -11.87 -6.36 9.86
CA PRO A 191 -13.01 -5.99 10.69
C PRO A 191 -12.64 -5.76 12.16
N TRP A 192 -11.73 -6.58 12.70
CA TRP A 192 -11.32 -6.48 14.11
C TRP A 192 -10.50 -5.21 14.37
N ILE A 193 -9.54 -4.89 13.51
CA ILE A 193 -8.68 -3.71 13.72
C ILE A 193 -9.45 -2.40 13.51
N LEU A 194 -10.39 -2.36 12.55
CA LEU A 194 -11.28 -1.23 12.33
C LEU A 194 -12.25 -1.07 13.50
N GLU A 195 -12.88 -2.14 13.98
CA GLU A 195 -13.76 -2.10 15.15
C GLU A 195 -13.01 -1.57 16.38
N LYS A 196 -11.79 -2.07 16.62
CA LYS A 196 -10.95 -1.57 17.71
C LYS A 196 -10.68 -0.07 17.56
N ALA A 197 -10.31 0.40 16.37
CA ALA A 197 -10.01 1.80 16.14
C ALA A 197 -11.23 2.73 16.29
N LEU A 198 -12.42 2.27 15.92
CA LEU A 198 -13.66 3.04 16.02
C LEU A 198 -14.22 3.08 17.45
N LEU A 199 -14.16 1.95 18.17
CA LEU A 199 -14.78 1.81 19.49
C LEU A 199 -13.83 2.15 20.64
N GLN A 200 -12.52 1.91 20.46
CA GLN A 200 -11.49 2.03 21.49
C GLN A 200 -10.22 2.71 20.92
N PRO A 201 -10.32 3.93 20.34
CA PRO A 201 -9.19 4.60 19.69
C PRO A 201 -7.99 4.85 20.61
N GLU A 202 -8.25 5.08 21.91
CA GLU A 202 -7.20 5.30 22.92
C GLU A 202 -6.38 4.04 23.23
N ASP A 203 -6.91 2.85 22.91
CA ASP A 203 -6.26 1.55 23.14
C ASP A 203 -5.48 1.04 21.92
N LEU A 204 -5.40 1.86 20.86
CA LEU A 204 -4.58 1.53 19.70
C LEU A 204 -3.10 1.58 20.08
N THR A 205 -2.42 0.45 19.88
CA THR A 205 -0.96 0.39 19.95
C THR A 205 -0.34 1.04 18.72
N LEU A 206 0.98 1.26 18.73
CA LEU A 206 1.70 1.69 17.54
C LEU A 206 1.50 0.68 16.38
N GLU A 207 1.63 -0.61 16.66
CA GLU A 207 1.44 -1.67 15.66
C GLU A 207 0.04 -1.65 15.04
N ASP A 208 -1.00 -1.37 15.84
CA ASP A 208 -2.36 -1.24 15.31
C ASP A 208 -2.46 -0.06 14.31
N ARG A 209 -1.88 1.09 14.67
CA ARG A 209 -1.90 2.29 13.80
C ARG A 209 -1.12 2.08 12.51
N LEU A 210 0.05 1.45 12.60
CA LEU A 210 0.85 1.13 11.42
C LEU A 210 0.14 0.10 10.52
N SER A 211 -0.54 -0.88 11.11
CA SER A 211 -1.36 -1.84 10.36
C SER A 211 -2.50 -1.17 9.61
N ILE A 212 -3.19 -0.21 10.24
CA ILE A 212 -4.25 0.57 9.60
C ILE A 212 -3.69 1.38 8.42
N LEU A 213 -2.56 2.07 8.59
CA LEU A 213 -1.93 2.85 7.51
C LEU A 213 -1.48 1.97 6.34
N LEU A 214 -0.98 0.76 6.61
CA LEU A 214 -0.63 -0.20 5.57
C LEU A 214 -1.88 -0.67 4.81
N LEU A 215 -2.95 -1.00 5.53
CA LEU A 215 -4.24 -1.39 4.93
C LEU A 215 -4.86 -0.26 4.08
N GLU A 216 -4.81 0.97 4.57
CA GLU A 216 -5.27 2.13 3.81
C GLU A 216 -4.44 2.32 2.53
N SER A 217 -3.13 2.09 2.61
CA SER A 217 -2.23 2.17 1.45
C SER A 217 -2.51 1.10 0.41
N ASP A 218 -2.73 -0.14 0.87
CA ASP A 218 -3.04 -1.30 0.04
C ASP A 218 -4.37 -1.12 -0.72
N LEU A 219 -5.37 -0.53 -0.05
CA LEU A 219 -6.74 -0.46 -0.57
C LEU A 219 -7.08 0.84 -1.32
N MET A 220 -6.27 1.90 -1.20
CA MET A 220 -6.61 3.22 -1.73
C MET A 220 -6.87 3.23 -3.23
N GLY A 221 -5.95 2.69 -4.03
CA GLY A 221 -6.12 2.62 -5.49
C GLY A 221 -7.40 1.85 -5.87
N SER A 222 -7.67 0.76 -5.14
CA SER A 222 -8.88 -0.04 -5.29
C SER A 222 -10.13 0.72 -4.87
N CYS A 223 -10.08 1.75 -4.03
CA CYS A 223 -11.26 2.55 -3.65
C CYS A 223 -11.62 3.65 -4.65
N LEU A 224 -10.78 3.94 -5.64
CA LEU A 224 -11.02 5.04 -6.59
C LEU A 224 -12.14 4.73 -7.61
N PRO A 225 -12.85 5.75 -8.14
CA PRO A 225 -14.01 5.52 -9.01
C PRO A 225 -13.73 4.81 -10.35
N LYS A 226 -12.63 5.12 -11.03
CA LYS A 226 -12.24 4.55 -12.34
C LYS A 226 -11.15 3.50 -12.13
N ARG A 227 -10.02 3.85 -11.50
CA ARG A 227 -8.92 2.90 -11.25
C ARG A 227 -9.40 1.68 -10.47
N GLY A 228 -10.27 1.86 -9.48
CA GLY A 228 -10.80 0.75 -8.70
C GLY A 228 -11.66 -0.23 -9.49
N ILE A 229 -12.27 0.19 -10.61
CA ILE A 229 -12.97 -0.72 -11.54
C ILE A 229 -11.94 -1.53 -12.33
N GLU A 230 -10.90 -0.88 -12.84
CA GLU A 230 -9.81 -1.51 -13.59
C GLU A 230 -9.10 -2.57 -12.73
N LEU A 231 -8.72 -2.19 -11.51
CA LEU A 231 -8.11 -3.08 -10.53
C LEU A 231 -9.03 -4.24 -10.14
N GLY A 232 -10.34 -3.98 -9.97
CA GLY A 232 -11.32 -5.05 -9.75
C GLY A 232 -11.38 -6.05 -10.90
N ASN A 233 -11.29 -5.58 -12.15
CA ASN A 233 -11.25 -6.45 -13.32
C ASN A 233 -9.95 -7.29 -13.36
N LEU A 234 -8.80 -6.69 -13.05
CA LEU A 234 -7.53 -7.43 -12.94
C LEU A 234 -7.60 -8.51 -11.85
N LEU A 235 -8.16 -8.19 -10.68
CA LEU A 235 -8.32 -9.15 -9.60
C LEU A 235 -9.30 -10.28 -9.98
N SER A 236 -10.33 -9.97 -10.78
CA SER A 236 -11.24 -10.97 -11.33
C SER A 236 -10.51 -11.93 -12.28
N LEU A 237 -9.72 -11.40 -13.21
CA LEU A 237 -8.91 -12.21 -14.15
C LEU A 237 -7.92 -13.11 -13.40
N GLU A 238 -7.28 -12.57 -12.36
CA GLU A 238 -6.36 -13.32 -11.51
C GLU A 238 -7.04 -14.54 -10.87
N PHE A 239 -8.26 -14.36 -10.35
CA PHE A 239 -9.02 -15.43 -9.70
C PHE A 239 -9.76 -16.35 -10.66
N GLU A 240 -9.89 -16.00 -11.95
CA GLU A 240 -10.75 -16.70 -12.90
C GLU A 240 -10.48 -18.21 -12.95
N LYS A 241 -9.21 -18.60 -12.99
CA LYS A 241 -8.82 -20.03 -13.08
C LYS A 241 -8.92 -20.77 -11.74
N SER A 242 -8.65 -20.10 -10.63
CA SER A 242 -8.51 -20.75 -9.31
C SER A 242 -9.81 -20.72 -8.50
N ASN A 243 -10.63 -19.69 -8.69
CA ASN A 243 -11.92 -19.49 -8.03
C ASN A 243 -12.88 -18.65 -8.90
N PRO A 244 -13.50 -19.24 -9.94
CA PRO A 244 -14.39 -18.53 -10.86
C PRO A 244 -15.57 -17.83 -10.16
N LYS A 245 -16.05 -18.40 -9.05
CA LYS A 245 -17.14 -17.80 -8.27
C LYS A 245 -16.71 -16.47 -7.66
N MET A 246 -15.53 -16.41 -7.05
CA MET A 246 -15.00 -15.15 -6.52
C MET A 246 -14.66 -14.16 -7.62
N ALA A 247 -14.09 -14.62 -8.74
CA ALA A 247 -13.86 -13.78 -9.92
C ALA A 247 -15.15 -13.06 -10.36
N GLY A 248 -16.26 -13.80 -10.47
CA GLY A 248 -17.56 -13.24 -10.81
C GLY A 248 -18.12 -12.25 -9.78
N ILE A 249 -17.87 -12.48 -8.48
CA ILE A 249 -18.26 -11.53 -7.42
C ILE A 249 -17.46 -10.23 -7.56
N VAL A 250 -16.14 -10.32 -7.68
CA VAL A 250 -15.23 -9.16 -7.75
C VAL A 250 -15.55 -8.27 -8.96
N ALA A 251 -15.86 -8.86 -10.12
CA ALA A 251 -16.23 -8.11 -11.33
C ALA A 251 -17.65 -7.53 -11.32
N SER A 252 -18.48 -7.87 -10.32
CA SER A 252 -19.88 -7.46 -10.29
C SER A 252 -20.09 -6.11 -9.59
N ILE A 253 -21.09 -5.34 -10.03
CA ILE A 253 -21.50 -4.09 -9.38
C ILE A 253 -21.86 -4.31 -7.89
N PRO A 254 -22.64 -5.34 -7.51
CA PRO A 254 -22.91 -5.61 -6.09
C PRO A 254 -21.64 -5.97 -5.29
N GLY A 255 -20.72 -6.72 -5.88
CA GLY A 255 -19.44 -7.05 -5.24
C GLY A 255 -18.55 -5.83 -5.04
N ARG A 256 -18.50 -4.93 -6.04
CA ARG A 256 -17.84 -3.63 -5.93
C ARG A 256 -18.41 -2.78 -4.80
N LEU A 257 -19.74 -2.67 -4.72
CA LEU A 257 -20.41 -1.94 -3.64
C LEU A 257 -20.12 -2.57 -2.27
N TYR A 258 -20.14 -3.90 -2.18
CA TYR A 258 -19.81 -4.62 -0.96
C TYR A 258 -18.37 -4.36 -0.51
N PHE A 259 -17.41 -4.40 -1.44
CA PHE A 259 -16.01 -4.07 -1.18
C PHE A 259 -15.88 -2.64 -0.65
N LEU A 260 -16.43 -1.64 -1.34
CA LEU A 260 -16.32 -0.24 -0.93
C LEU A 260 -16.92 0.01 0.46
N LYS A 261 -18.05 -0.64 0.78
CA LYS A 261 -18.67 -0.56 2.11
C LYS A 261 -17.91 -1.31 3.22
N SER A 262 -16.91 -2.12 2.85
CA SER A 262 -16.07 -2.85 3.81
C SER A 262 -14.75 -2.13 4.15
N VAL A 263 -14.45 -1.03 3.47
CA VAL A 263 -13.23 -0.23 3.69
C VAL A 263 -13.59 1.02 4.50
N GLU A 264 -12.66 1.45 5.35
CA GLU A 264 -12.73 2.75 6.02
C GLU A 264 -11.35 3.42 6.01
N PHE A 265 -11.33 4.72 5.73
CA PHE A 265 -10.14 5.57 5.86
C PHE A 265 -10.26 6.39 7.16
N ILE A 266 -9.57 5.95 8.20
CA ILE A 266 -9.73 6.43 9.57
C ILE A 266 -8.51 7.17 10.11
N SER A 267 -7.32 6.96 9.54
CA SER A 267 -6.11 7.66 9.96
C SER A 267 -6.23 9.17 9.70
N ASP A 268 -5.53 9.97 10.50
CA ASP A 268 -5.47 11.41 10.28
C ASP A 268 -4.81 11.73 8.92
N GLN A 269 -3.86 10.90 8.47
CA GLN A 269 -3.22 10.99 7.15
C GLN A 269 -4.24 10.83 6.03
N ALA A 270 -5.02 9.75 6.04
CA ALA A 270 -6.00 9.49 4.99
C ALA A 270 -7.11 10.56 4.96
N LYS A 271 -7.56 11.03 6.14
CA LYS A 271 -8.53 12.13 6.26
C LYS A 271 -7.96 13.48 5.84
N SER A 272 -6.68 13.74 6.11
CA SER A 272 -5.97 14.94 5.66
C SER A 272 -5.88 14.96 4.14
N LEU A 273 -5.65 13.80 3.52
CA LEU A 273 -5.59 13.66 2.06
C LEU A 273 -6.98 13.68 1.39
N GLY A 274 -8.06 13.43 2.15
CA GLY A 274 -9.44 13.40 1.65
C GLY A 274 -9.90 12.03 1.13
N ALA A 275 -9.19 10.95 1.47
CA ALA A 275 -9.49 9.59 1.01
C ALA A 275 -10.87 9.10 1.48
N ASP A 276 -11.30 9.49 2.68
CA ASP A 276 -12.61 9.20 3.23
C ASP A 276 -13.75 9.80 2.38
N LEU A 277 -13.57 11.03 1.90
CA LEU A 277 -14.53 11.70 1.02
C LEU A 277 -14.60 11.03 -0.35
N VAL A 278 -13.46 10.62 -0.91
CA VAL A 278 -13.40 9.92 -2.20
C VAL A 278 -14.04 8.54 -2.12
N LEU A 279 -13.86 7.82 -1.01
CA LEU A 279 -14.55 6.56 -0.76
C LEU A 279 -16.08 6.76 -0.76
N GLN A 280 -16.58 7.77 -0.06
CA GLN A 280 -18.02 8.10 -0.04
C GLN A 280 -18.56 8.42 -1.43
N GLN A 281 -17.82 9.21 -2.22
CA GLN A 281 -18.19 9.51 -3.60
C GLN A 281 -18.24 8.24 -4.48
N SER A 282 -17.28 7.34 -4.30
CA SER A 282 -17.23 6.06 -5.02
C SER A 282 -18.42 5.16 -4.65
N ILE A 283 -18.80 5.10 -3.37
CA ILE A 283 -19.99 4.38 -2.91
C ILE A 283 -21.24 4.97 -3.55
N LEU A 284 -21.45 6.28 -3.46
CA LEU A 284 -22.63 6.96 -4.02
C LEU A 284 -22.75 6.74 -5.53
N ARG A 285 -21.63 6.77 -6.26
CA ARG A 285 -21.62 6.50 -7.69
C ARG A 285 -22.11 5.09 -8.02
N VAL A 286 -21.59 4.08 -7.33
CA VAL A 286 -21.99 2.68 -7.55
C VAL A 286 -23.45 2.45 -7.13
N GLU A 287 -23.92 3.08 -6.05
CA GLU A 287 -25.33 3.01 -5.64
C GLU A 287 -26.27 3.58 -6.69
N ASN A 288 -25.88 4.67 -7.38
CA ASN A 288 -26.66 5.25 -8.46
C ASN A 288 -26.68 4.40 -9.74
N GLU A 289 -25.69 3.50 -9.94
CA GLU A 289 -25.67 2.55 -11.07
C GLU A 289 -26.60 1.34 -10.86
N ILE A 290 -27.02 1.09 -9.62
CA ILE A 290 -27.93 -0.02 -9.26
C ILE A 290 -29.42 0.40 -9.33
N GLN A 291 -29.71 1.71 -9.27
CA GLN A 291 -31.06 2.28 -9.34
C GLN A 291 -31.59 2.35 -10.78
#